data_AF-A0A7S3BM02-F1
#
_entry.id   AF-A0A7S3BM02-F1
#
_cell.length_a   1.000
_cell.length_b   1.000
_cell.length_c   1.000
_cell.angle_alpha   90.00
_cell.angle_beta   90.00
_cell.angle_gamma   90.00
#
_symmetry.space_group_name_H-M   'P 1'
#
loop_
_entity.id
_entity.type
_entity.pdbx_description
1 polymer ?
#
loop_
_entity_poly.entity_id
_entity_poly.type
_entity_poly.pdbx_seq_one_letter_code
_entity_poly.pdbx_strand_id
1 'polypeptide(L)'
;MEDAELQEKACKWAALQRKRYATKRAFGASEPPKEDMPPEHLRKIIKDHGDMSSKKFRHDKRVYLGALKFVPHAVFKLLESMPMPWEQVRDVPVLYHVTGAISFVNETPRVIEPVYIAQWSATWIMQRREKRDRRHFKRMRFPPFDDEEPPLDYTDNLLDVEPLEAIQLELDPEEDAPVARWFYDHKALQYTKMVNGPSYKSWTLGLPVMATLYRLAGQLLSDLTDDNYFYLFNKEAFFTAKALNLAIPGGPKFEPLFRDADTYDDDWNEFNDINKLIIRSPIRTEYRVAFPYLYHSRPRKVRLGPYHSPMVMYIKAEDPDLPAFYFDPLIHPISAHRTRGGGGGRAGAAAP
;
A
#
# COMPACT_ATOMS: atom_id res chain seq x y z
N MET A 1 74.05 7.76 28.50
CA MET A 1 73.34 8.76 27.66
C MET A 1 72.73 8.10 26.44
N GLU A 2 73.44 7.22 25.72
CA GLU A 2 72.92 6.49 24.56
C GLU A 2 71.62 5.69 24.79
N ASP A 3 71.47 4.98 25.91
CA ASP A 3 70.28 4.14 26.16
C ASP A 3 68.98 4.94 26.35
N ALA A 4 69.08 6.14 26.95
CA ALA A 4 67.94 7.02 27.15
C ALA A 4 67.46 7.63 25.82
N GLU A 5 68.40 8.01 24.95
CA GLU A 5 68.10 8.49 23.60
C GLU A 5 67.51 7.38 22.73
N LEU A 6 68.00 6.14 22.88
CA LEU A 6 67.47 4.97 22.17
C LEU A 6 66.03 4.64 22.60
N GLN A 7 65.73 4.71 23.90
CA GLN A 7 64.38 4.54 24.43
C GLN A 7 63.43 5.63 23.94
N GLU A 8 63.87 6.89 23.93
CA GLU A 8 63.06 7.98 23.41
C GLU A 8 62.77 7.80 21.90
N LYS A 9 63.75 7.35 21.13
CA LYS A 9 63.59 7.03 19.71
C LYS A 9 62.64 5.85 19.49
N ALA A 10 62.70 4.82 20.33
CA ALA A 10 61.79 3.69 20.30
C ALA A 10 60.35 4.09 20.63
N CYS A 11 60.15 4.95 21.65
CA CYS A 11 58.84 5.51 21.98
C CYS A 11 58.27 6.36 20.84
N LYS A 12 59.09 7.22 20.22
CA LYS A 12 58.70 8.03 19.05
C LYS A 12 58.32 7.14 17.86
N TRP A 13 59.10 6.08 17.60
CA TRP A 13 58.80 5.10 16.56
C TRP A 13 57.48 4.37 16.83
N ALA A 14 57.26 3.87 18.05
CA ALA A 14 56.03 3.20 18.44
C ALA A 14 54.80 4.11 18.31
N ALA A 15 54.91 5.37 18.74
CA ALA A 15 53.85 6.37 18.58
C ALA A 15 53.55 6.68 17.10
N LEU A 16 54.59 6.76 16.26
CA LEU A 16 54.45 6.96 14.82
C LEU A 16 53.76 5.75 14.16
N GLN A 17 54.18 4.53 14.49
CA GLN A 17 53.61 3.30 13.94
C GLN A 17 52.16 3.10 14.36
N ARG A 18 51.83 3.36 15.64
CA ARG A 18 50.45 3.32 16.15
C ARG A 18 49.54 4.32 15.43
N LYS A 19 50.03 5.53 15.11
CA LYS A 19 49.28 6.53 14.34
C LYS A 19 49.19 6.19 12.85
N ARG A 20 50.24 5.62 12.27
CA ARG A 20 50.33 5.28 10.84
C ARG A 20 49.40 4.12 10.48
N TYR A 21 49.42 3.05 11.29
CA TYR A 21 48.62 1.85 11.09
C TYR A 21 47.37 1.81 11.99
N ALA A 22 46.85 2.97 12.38
CA ALA A 22 45.56 3.05 13.06
C ALA A 22 44.47 2.51 12.12
N THR A 23 43.49 1.79 12.68
CA THR A 23 42.38 1.16 11.91
C THR A 23 41.62 2.16 11.03
N LYS A 24 41.47 3.42 11.47
CA LYS A 24 40.89 4.53 10.68
C LYS A 24 41.69 4.95 9.44
N ARG A 25 42.95 4.52 9.31
CA ARG A 25 43.82 4.77 8.16
C ARG A 25 44.03 3.51 7.31
N ALA A 26 43.37 2.41 7.65
CA ALA A 26 43.38 1.22 6.82
C ALA A 26 42.75 1.55 5.46
N PHE A 27 43.28 0.93 4.40
CA PHE A 27 42.68 1.06 3.08
C PHE A 27 41.27 0.46 3.10
N GLY A 28 40.27 1.26 2.70
CA GLY A 28 38.85 0.89 2.81
C GLY A 28 38.20 1.24 4.14
N ALA A 29 38.88 1.93 5.07
CA ALA A 29 38.24 2.47 6.25
C ALA A 29 37.23 3.56 5.85
N SER A 30 35.95 3.33 6.17
CA SER A 30 34.89 4.32 5.98
C SER A 30 34.94 5.37 7.08
N GLU A 31 34.72 6.63 6.71
CA GLU A 31 34.44 7.67 7.69
C GLU A 31 33.15 7.35 8.46
N PRO A 32 33.02 7.82 9.72
CA PRO A 32 31.78 7.66 10.47
C PRO A 32 30.61 8.29 9.70
N PRO A 33 29.40 7.72 9.82
CA PRO A 33 28.22 8.32 9.22
C PRO A 33 27.99 9.72 9.79
N LYS A 34 27.41 10.60 8.97
CA LYS A 34 26.98 11.92 9.44
C LYS A 34 25.81 11.72 10.41
N GLU A 35 25.94 12.31 11.59
CA GLU A 35 24.90 12.32 12.61
C GLU A 35 23.90 13.46 12.36
N ASP A 36 22.73 13.35 12.98
CA ASP A 36 21.69 14.36 12.88
C ASP A 36 22.10 15.65 13.59
N MET A 37 21.87 16.78 12.93
CA MET A 37 22.11 18.10 13.49
C MET A 37 20.90 18.58 14.29
N PRO A 38 21.07 19.46 15.29
CA PRO A 38 19.95 20.05 16.01
C PRO A 38 18.97 20.77 15.07
N PRO A 39 17.64 20.61 15.25
CA PRO A 39 16.64 21.19 14.35
C PRO A 39 16.68 22.72 14.31
N GLU A 40 17.13 23.38 15.38
CA GLU A 40 17.29 24.83 15.47
C GLU A 40 18.33 25.35 14.49
N HIS A 41 19.33 24.53 14.14
CA HIS A 41 20.38 24.92 13.20
C HIS A 41 19.80 25.25 11.83
N LEU A 42 18.96 24.38 11.29
CA LEU A 42 18.29 24.60 10.00
C LEU A 42 17.31 25.78 10.08
N ARG A 43 16.49 25.83 11.14
CA ARG A 43 15.50 26.91 11.34
C ARG A 43 16.18 28.28 11.37
N LYS A 44 17.30 28.40 12.07
CA LYS A 44 18.10 29.64 12.14
C LYS A 44 18.71 30.01 10.79
N ILE A 45 19.27 29.04 10.05
CA ILE A 45 19.82 29.29 8.71
C ILE A 45 18.75 29.88 7.79
N ILE A 46 17.56 29.29 7.76
CA ILE A 46 16.45 29.76 6.91
C ILE A 46 16.01 31.17 7.34
N LYS A 47 15.85 31.42 8.65
CA LYS A 47 15.46 32.73 9.20
C LYS A 47 16.51 33.82 8.90
N ASP A 48 17.80 33.49 9.01
CA ASP A 48 18.89 34.42 8.73
C ASP A 48 19.01 34.78 7.23
N HIS A 49 18.74 33.83 6.32
CA HIS A 49 18.79 34.05 4.87
C HIS A 49 17.56 34.81 4.35
N GLY A 50 16.38 34.54 4.91
CA GLY A 50 15.12 35.22 4.59
C GLY A 50 14.82 35.24 3.09
N ASP A 51 14.54 36.44 2.56
CA ASP A 51 14.25 36.69 1.15
C ASP A 51 15.50 36.94 0.28
N MET A 52 16.70 36.76 0.84
CA MET A 52 17.98 37.03 0.18
C MET A 52 18.16 38.50 -0.28
N SER A 53 17.43 39.45 0.29
CA SER A 53 17.61 40.89 0.03
C SER A 53 18.94 41.43 0.59
N SER A 54 19.41 40.86 1.70
CA SER A 54 20.64 41.27 2.38
C SER A 54 21.90 41.05 1.53
N LYS A 55 22.81 42.03 1.54
CA LYS A 55 24.11 41.94 0.85
C LYS A 55 25.04 40.89 1.47
N LYS A 56 24.81 40.49 2.73
CA LYS A 56 25.62 39.51 3.47
C LYS A 56 25.67 38.15 2.75
N PHE A 57 24.55 37.70 2.20
CA PHE A 57 24.39 36.38 1.56
C PHE A 57 24.48 36.44 0.03
N ARG A 58 25.17 37.46 -0.51
CA ARG A 58 25.28 37.65 -1.97
C ARG A 58 25.90 36.45 -2.69
N HIS A 59 26.84 35.77 -2.06
CA HIS A 59 27.54 34.61 -2.62
C HIS A 59 26.63 33.38 -2.74
N ASP A 60 25.66 33.24 -1.86
CA ASP A 60 24.74 32.09 -1.81
C ASP A 60 23.60 32.18 -2.83
N LYS A 61 23.30 33.37 -3.36
CA LYS A 61 22.24 33.56 -4.39
C LYS A 61 22.38 32.62 -5.58
N ARG A 62 23.62 32.36 -6.02
CA ARG A 62 23.89 31.44 -7.13
C ARG A 62 23.49 30.00 -6.79
N VAL A 63 23.68 29.60 -5.53
CA VAL A 63 23.33 28.25 -5.05
C VAL A 63 21.82 28.07 -5.00
N TYR A 64 21.08 29.07 -4.50
CA TYR A 64 19.61 29.05 -4.48
C TYR A 64 19.02 28.91 -5.90
N LEU A 65 19.56 29.64 -6.88
CA LEU A 65 19.15 29.48 -8.28
C LEU A 65 19.50 28.09 -8.84
N GLY A 66 20.65 27.53 -8.47
CA GLY A 66 21.04 26.18 -8.86
C GLY A 66 20.14 25.09 -8.24
N ALA A 67 19.65 25.33 -7.01
CA ALA A 67 18.78 24.41 -6.29
C ALA A 67 17.39 24.26 -6.93
N LEU A 68 16.93 25.26 -7.68
CA LEU A 68 15.64 25.23 -8.40
C LEU A 68 15.48 23.96 -9.27
N LYS A 69 16.58 23.47 -9.85
CA LYS A 69 16.60 22.21 -10.63
C LYS A 69 16.04 21.01 -9.86
N PHE A 70 16.23 20.96 -8.54
CA PHE A 70 15.86 19.83 -7.70
C PHE A 70 14.55 20.03 -6.92
N VAL A 71 13.91 21.19 -7.05
CA VAL A 71 12.63 21.49 -6.39
C VAL A 71 11.55 20.44 -6.69
N PRO A 72 11.38 19.94 -7.94
CA PRO A 72 10.39 18.89 -8.19
C PRO A 72 10.62 17.62 -7.35
N HIS A 73 11.88 17.26 -7.07
CA HIS A 73 12.19 16.11 -6.22
C HIS A 73 11.90 16.40 -4.75
N ALA A 74 12.22 17.61 -4.26
CA ALA A 74 11.87 18.02 -2.90
C ALA A 74 10.35 18.03 -2.67
N VAL A 75 9.58 18.57 -3.62
CA VAL A 75 8.11 18.58 -3.55
C VAL A 75 7.55 17.16 -3.58
N PHE A 76 8.08 16.29 -4.45
CA PHE A 76 7.68 14.87 -4.48
C PHE A 76 7.88 14.19 -3.12
N LYS A 77 9.07 14.32 -2.52
CA LYS A 77 9.39 13.72 -1.21
C LYS A 77 8.55 14.30 -0.07
N LEU A 78 8.23 15.59 -0.12
CA LEU A 78 7.37 16.26 0.84
C LEU A 78 5.93 15.73 0.77
N LEU A 79 5.36 15.64 -0.44
CA LEU A 79 4.00 15.13 -0.65
C LEU A 79 3.87 13.63 -0.39
N GLU A 80 4.91 12.85 -0.70
CA GLU A 80 4.97 11.42 -0.38
C GLU A 80 4.85 11.19 1.15
N SER A 81 5.39 12.10 1.96
CA SER A 81 5.49 11.95 3.41
C SER A 81 4.38 12.66 4.19
N MET A 82 3.26 13.02 3.54
CA MET A 82 2.13 13.70 4.19
C MET A 82 1.60 12.93 5.41
N PRO A 83 1.39 13.60 6.57
CA PRO A 83 0.79 12.99 7.74
C PRO A 83 -0.56 12.35 7.42
N MET A 84 -0.82 11.18 8.00
CA MET A 84 -2.10 10.50 7.82
C MET A 84 -3.16 11.11 8.76
N PRO A 85 -4.47 11.01 8.46
CA PRO A 85 -5.51 11.70 9.24
C PRO A 85 -5.62 11.31 10.72
N TRP A 86 -5.07 10.15 11.10
CA TRP A 86 -5.02 9.66 12.48
C TRP A 86 -3.76 10.09 13.24
N GLU A 87 -2.81 10.73 12.55
CA GLU A 87 -1.60 11.32 13.14
C GLU A 87 -1.79 12.83 13.34
N GLN A 88 -1.38 13.35 14.49
CA GLN A 88 -1.39 14.80 14.74
C GLN A 88 -0.15 15.47 14.16
N VAL A 89 1.02 14.89 14.45
CA VAL A 89 2.33 15.40 14.06
C VAL A 89 3.15 14.23 13.52
N ARG A 90 3.93 14.49 12.47
CA ARG A 90 4.89 13.54 11.93
C ARG A 90 6.26 14.19 11.82
N ASP A 91 7.19 13.68 12.60
CA ASP A 91 8.60 14.04 12.49
C ASP A 91 9.26 13.22 11.39
N VAL A 92 9.88 13.90 10.43
CA VAL A 92 10.54 13.28 9.29
C VAL A 92 12.02 13.68 9.25
N PRO A 93 12.93 12.77 8.87
CA PRO A 93 14.32 13.12 8.69
C PRO A 93 14.47 14.02 7.46
N VAL A 94 15.17 15.15 7.63
CA VAL A 94 15.36 16.14 6.57
C VAL A 94 16.83 16.21 6.18
N LEU A 95 17.11 16.06 4.90
CA LEU A 95 18.40 16.36 4.30
C LEU A 95 18.36 17.77 3.71
N TYR A 96 19.13 18.69 4.27
CA TYR A 96 19.14 20.09 3.86
C TYR A 96 20.51 20.53 3.32
N HIS A 97 20.52 21.52 2.43
CA HIS A 97 21.75 22.16 1.97
C HIS A 97 22.32 23.07 3.08
N VAL A 98 23.65 23.13 3.25
CA VAL A 98 24.31 23.89 4.35
C VAL A 98 23.90 25.37 4.40
N THR A 99 23.57 25.97 3.25
CA THR A 99 23.10 27.37 3.15
C THR A 99 21.57 27.54 3.25
N GLY A 100 20.82 26.46 3.49
CA GLY A 100 19.35 26.48 3.51
C GLY A 100 18.67 26.56 2.14
N ALA A 101 19.43 26.42 1.04
CA ALA A 101 18.91 26.60 -0.32
C ALA A 101 17.78 25.63 -0.72
N ILE A 102 17.79 24.42 -0.18
CA ILE A 102 16.76 23.40 -0.41
C ILE A 102 16.78 22.38 0.72
N SER A 103 15.62 21.82 1.03
CA SER A 103 15.41 20.77 2.01
C SER A 103 14.66 19.61 1.37
N PHE A 104 15.17 18.40 1.54
CA PHE A 104 14.54 17.15 1.10
C PHE A 104 14.09 16.35 2.31
N VAL A 105 12.90 15.77 2.25
CA VAL A 105 12.52 14.72 3.20
C VAL A 105 13.26 13.44 2.81
N ASN A 106 14.16 12.97 3.68
CA ASN A 106 15.02 11.81 3.43
C ASN A 106 14.43 10.52 4.01
N GLU A 107 13.15 10.29 3.73
CA GLU A 107 12.43 9.11 4.16
C GLU A 107 11.50 8.62 3.06
N THR A 108 11.37 7.30 2.92
CA THR A 108 10.30 6.69 2.12
C THR A 108 9.30 6.09 3.10
N PRO A 109 8.03 6.54 3.08
CA PRO A 109 7.01 6.03 4.00
C PRO A 109 6.77 4.55 3.71
N ARG A 110 7.08 3.71 4.68
CA ARG A 110 6.80 2.28 4.63
C ARG A 110 5.70 1.99 5.63
N VAL A 111 4.66 1.32 5.17
CA VAL A 111 3.50 0.95 6.00
C VAL A 111 3.31 -0.56 5.95
N ILE A 112 2.78 -1.14 7.03
CA ILE A 112 2.35 -2.54 7.05
C ILE A 112 0.97 -2.58 6.39
N GLU A 113 0.85 -3.25 5.25
CA GLU A 113 -0.36 -3.27 4.42
C GLU A 113 -1.67 -3.57 5.18
N PRO A 114 -1.79 -4.68 5.95
CA PRO A 114 -3.04 -4.97 6.67
C PRO A 114 -3.38 -3.92 7.74
N VAL A 115 -2.36 -3.33 8.39
CA VAL A 115 -2.56 -2.24 9.37
C VAL A 115 -3.06 -0.99 8.65
N TYR A 116 -2.44 -0.64 7.53
CA TYR A 116 -2.79 0.55 6.76
C TYR A 116 -4.22 0.48 6.20
N ILE A 117 -4.64 -0.67 5.68
CA ILE A 117 -6.02 -0.86 5.22
C ILE A 117 -7.01 -0.75 6.39
N ALA A 118 -6.68 -1.34 7.55
CA ALA A 118 -7.51 -1.24 8.75
C ALA A 118 -7.61 0.20 9.27
N GLN A 119 -6.52 0.97 9.29
CA GLN A 119 -6.50 2.38 9.68
C GLN A 119 -7.41 3.23 8.77
N TRP A 120 -7.34 3.03 7.45
CA TRP A 120 -8.22 3.70 6.49
C TRP A 120 -9.67 3.28 6.64
N SER A 121 -9.94 2.01 6.96
CA SER A 121 -11.30 1.52 7.22
C SER A 121 -11.88 2.14 8.49
N ALA A 122 -11.10 2.22 9.57
CA ALA A 122 -11.51 2.92 10.79
C ALA A 122 -11.79 4.41 10.51
N THR A 123 -10.91 5.06 9.75
CA THR A 123 -11.09 6.45 9.31
C THR A 123 -12.35 6.62 8.46
N TRP A 124 -12.65 5.67 7.57
CA TRP A 124 -13.87 5.66 6.75
C TRP A 124 -15.13 5.60 7.60
N ILE A 125 -15.15 4.76 8.65
CA ILE A 125 -16.25 4.68 9.60
C ILE A 125 -16.42 6.02 10.31
N MET A 126 -15.34 6.60 10.84
CA MET A 126 -15.38 7.87 11.57
C MET A 126 -15.86 9.03 10.69
N GLN A 127 -15.33 9.15 9.46
CA GLN A 127 -15.75 10.20 8.53
C GLN A 127 -17.23 10.07 8.13
N ARG A 128 -17.73 8.84 7.97
CA ARG A 128 -19.16 8.61 7.67
C ARG A 128 -20.05 8.97 8.86
N ARG A 129 -19.64 8.63 10.09
CA ARG A 129 -20.35 9.01 11.33
C ARG A 129 -20.38 10.52 11.48
N GLU A 130 -19.23 11.18 11.38
CA GLU A 130 -19.12 12.64 11.47
C GLU A 130 -19.97 13.35 10.41
N LYS A 131 -19.96 12.87 9.15
CA LYS A 131 -20.79 13.44 8.08
C LYS A 131 -22.30 13.24 8.31
N ARG A 132 -22.71 12.15 8.96
CA ARG A 132 -24.11 11.87 9.31
C ARG A 132 -24.57 12.77 10.48
N ASP A 133 -23.74 12.89 11.51
CA ASP A 133 -24.13 13.51 12.77
C ASP A 133 -23.99 15.04 12.76
N ARG A 134 -23.08 15.58 11.94
CA ARG A 134 -22.86 17.03 11.83
C ARG A 134 -23.91 17.73 10.97
N ARG A 135 -24.65 18.66 11.57
CA ARG A 135 -25.69 19.46 10.89
C ARG A 135 -25.15 20.40 9.80
N HIS A 136 -24.02 21.06 10.06
CA HIS A 136 -23.40 22.00 9.12
C HIS A 136 -21.91 21.69 8.96
N PHE A 137 -21.56 21.08 7.83
CA PHE A 137 -20.18 20.83 7.45
C PHE A 137 -19.67 21.95 6.54
N LYS A 138 -18.91 22.89 7.12
CA LYS A 138 -18.30 24.00 6.37
C LYS A 138 -16.98 23.53 5.76
N ARG A 139 -16.88 23.58 4.44
CA ARG A 139 -15.64 23.28 3.72
C ARG A 139 -14.64 24.42 3.89
N MET A 140 -13.35 24.09 3.88
CA MET A 140 -12.27 25.08 3.84
C MET A 140 -12.36 25.91 2.56
N ARG A 141 -11.86 27.15 2.61
CA ARG A 141 -11.71 28.00 1.43
C ARG A 141 -10.37 27.71 0.77
N PHE A 142 -10.33 27.77 -0.56
CA PHE A 142 -9.11 27.61 -1.34
C PHE A 142 -8.91 28.86 -2.21
N PRO A 143 -7.71 29.49 -2.17
CA PRO A 143 -6.57 29.19 -1.30
C PRO A 143 -6.86 29.49 0.19
N PRO A 144 -6.18 28.81 1.14
CA PRO A 144 -6.37 29.07 2.58
C PRO A 144 -5.80 30.43 3.06
N PHE A 145 -4.75 30.92 2.41
CA PHE A 145 -4.08 32.20 2.71
C PHE A 145 -4.23 33.16 1.52
N ASP A 146 -4.11 34.46 1.78
CA ASP A 146 -4.13 35.49 0.73
C ASP A 146 -2.78 35.57 0.00
N ASP A 147 -2.77 36.07 -1.24
CA ASP A 147 -1.57 36.10 -2.09
C ASP A 147 -0.50 37.10 -1.57
N GLU A 148 -0.93 38.14 -0.84
CA GLU A 148 -0.05 39.16 -0.25
C GLU A 148 0.45 38.79 1.15
N GLU A 149 -0.07 37.72 1.75
CA GLU A 149 0.37 37.26 3.08
C GLU A 149 1.69 36.50 2.96
N PRO A 150 2.76 36.92 3.68
CA PRO A 150 4.00 36.17 3.68
C PRO A 150 3.84 34.81 4.38
N PRO A 151 4.63 33.78 4.01
CA PRO A 151 4.60 32.50 4.70
C PRO A 151 4.85 32.65 6.20
N LEU A 152 4.00 32.03 7.01
CA LEU A 152 4.10 32.06 8.47
C LEU A 152 5.34 31.28 8.95
N ASP A 153 6.07 31.85 9.91
CA ASP A 153 7.18 31.15 10.58
C ASP A 153 6.64 30.07 11.52
N TYR A 154 7.14 28.85 11.38
CA TYR A 154 6.79 27.71 12.23
C TYR A 154 7.18 27.94 13.69
N THR A 155 8.32 28.58 13.95
CA THR A 155 8.83 28.77 15.32
C THR A 155 7.97 29.72 16.15
N ASP A 156 7.54 30.82 15.54
CA ASP A 156 6.81 31.87 16.24
C ASP A 156 5.29 31.59 16.32
N ASN A 157 4.72 30.84 15.35
CA ASN A 157 3.26 30.66 15.25
C ASN A 157 2.74 29.25 15.54
N LEU A 158 3.54 28.19 15.33
CA LEU A 158 3.06 26.82 15.32
C LEU A 158 3.71 25.92 16.38
N LEU A 159 4.96 26.20 16.78
CA LEU A 159 5.72 25.31 17.66
C LEU A 159 5.09 25.13 19.04
N ASP A 160 4.52 26.19 19.62
CA ASP A 160 3.93 26.18 20.97
C ASP A 160 2.42 25.90 20.96
N VAL A 161 1.82 25.69 19.79
CA VAL A 161 0.38 25.44 19.64
C VAL A 161 0.14 23.94 19.64
N GLU A 162 -0.65 23.45 20.60
CA GLU A 162 -1.05 22.05 20.64
C GLU A 162 -1.92 21.70 19.42
N PRO A 163 -1.59 20.64 18.67
CA PRO A 163 -2.36 20.22 17.52
C PRO A 163 -3.75 19.74 17.94
N LEU A 164 -4.73 19.93 17.06
CA LEU A 164 -6.07 19.38 17.28
C LEU A 164 -6.05 17.84 17.32
N GLU A 165 -7.10 17.28 17.91
CA GLU A 165 -7.29 15.84 17.94
C GLU A 165 -7.37 15.25 16.53
N ALA A 166 -6.64 14.15 16.32
CA ALA A 166 -6.63 13.44 15.06
C ALA A 166 -7.89 12.56 14.91
N ILE A 167 -8.16 12.07 13.71
CA ILE A 167 -9.30 11.19 13.46
C ILE A 167 -8.94 9.78 13.96
N GLN A 168 -9.37 9.44 15.17
CA GLN A 168 -9.17 8.13 15.77
C GLN A 168 -10.52 7.51 16.14
N LEU A 169 -10.68 6.22 15.84
CA LEU A 169 -11.82 5.42 16.27
C LEU A 169 -11.52 4.91 17.68
N GLU A 170 -12.47 5.04 18.59
CA GLU A 170 -12.38 4.39 19.90
C GLU A 170 -12.41 2.86 19.71
N LEU A 171 -11.31 2.21 20.10
CA LEU A 171 -11.13 0.76 20.01
C LEU A 171 -11.60 0.09 21.30
N ASP A 172 -12.18 -1.10 21.17
CA ASP A 172 -12.64 -1.87 22.32
C ASP A 172 -11.44 -2.48 23.08
N PRO A 173 -11.29 -2.26 24.39
CA PRO A 173 -10.15 -2.75 25.15
C PRO A 173 -10.08 -4.29 25.27
N GLU A 174 -11.19 -5.00 25.07
CA GLU A 174 -11.25 -6.46 25.14
C GLU A 174 -11.19 -7.09 23.74
N GLU A 175 -12.04 -6.66 22.81
CA GLU A 175 -12.06 -7.24 21.45
C GLU A 175 -10.85 -6.82 20.61
N ASP A 176 -10.43 -5.55 20.69
CA ASP A 176 -9.31 -4.99 19.93
C ASP A 176 -7.99 -4.99 20.71
N ALA A 177 -7.95 -5.68 21.86
CA ALA A 177 -6.79 -5.78 22.74
C ALA A 177 -5.45 -6.03 22.02
N PRO A 178 -5.35 -6.89 20.98
CA PRO A 178 -4.08 -7.15 20.30
C PRO A 178 -3.49 -5.95 19.55
N VAL A 179 -4.33 -4.97 19.18
CA VAL A 179 -3.99 -3.87 18.28
C VAL A 179 -4.12 -2.50 18.95
N ALA A 180 -5.00 -2.36 19.95
CA ALA A 180 -5.40 -1.09 20.55
C ALA A 180 -4.26 -0.16 20.98
N ARG A 181 -3.13 -0.71 21.47
CA ARG A 181 -2.01 0.10 22.01
C ARG A 181 -1.17 0.81 20.97
N TRP A 182 -1.09 0.29 19.75
CA TRP A 182 -0.12 0.73 18.73
C TRP A 182 -0.79 1.08 17.39
N PHE A 183 -2.11 0.92 17.30
CA PHE A 183 -2.84 1.01 16.04
C PHE A 183 -2.68 2.34 15.32
N TYR A 184 -2.61 3.44 16.05
CA TYR A 184 -2.52 4.80 15.49
C TYR A 184 -1.10 5.37 15.49
N ASP A 185 -0.10 4.57 15.85
CA ASP A 185 1.29 4.99 15.80
C ASP A 185 1.77 5.16 14.35
N HIS A 186 2.64 6.14 14.12
CA HIS A 186 3.23 6.39 12.80
C HIS A 186 3.99 5.16 12.25
N LYS A 187 4.85 4.56 13.09
CA LYS A 187 5.58 3.31 12.80
C LYS A 187 5.25 2.26 13.85
N ALA A 188 4.02 1.75 13.76
CA ALA A 188 3.53 0.65 14.59
C ALA A 188 4.56 -0.49 14.73
N LEU A 189 4.75 -1.00 15.94
CA LEU A 189 5.54 -2.22 16.21
C LEU A 189 7.04 -2.16 15.87
N GLN A 190 7.61 -0.99 15.55
CA GLN A 190 9.01 -0.82 15.12
C GLN A 190 10.04 -1.44 16.09
N TYR A 191 9.79 -1.38 17.40
CA TYR A 191 10.68 -1.89 18.45
C TYR A 191 10.31 -3.29 18.95
N THR A 192 9.43 -4.00 18.24
CA THR A 192 8.99 -5.34 18.61
C THR A 192 9.60 -6.40 17.70
N LYS A 193 9.50 -7.67 18.10
CA LYS A 193 9.94 -8.81 17.28
C LYS A 193 9.11 -9.02 16.01
N MET A 194 7.95 -8.36 15.89
CA MET A 194 7.05 -8.50 14.74
C MET A 194 7.59 -7.79 13.49
N VAL A 195 8.56 -6.88 13.64
CA VAL A 195 9.18 -6.14 12.54
C VAL A 195 10.69 -6.31 12.62
N ASN A 196 11.38 -6.23 11.49
CA ASN A 196 12.84 -6.38 11.42
C ASN A 196 13.66 -5.24 12.07
N GLY A 197 13.01 -4.25 12.69
CA GLY A 197 13.61 -3.10 13.35
C GLY A 197 13.39 -1.77 12.61
N PRO A 198 14.25 -0.74 12.82
CA PRO A 198 14.04 0.61 12.31
C PRO A 198 13.98 0.73 10.78
N SER A 199 14.49 -0.25 10.05
CA SER A 199 14.42 -0.26 8.59
C SER A 199 13.00 -0.52 8.05
N TYR A 200 12.12 -1.12 8.86
CA TYR A 200 10.69 -1.28 8.60
C TYR A 200 10.37 -1.90 7.23
N LYS A 201 11.07 -3.00 6.87
CA LYS A 201 10.96 -3.63 5.54
C LYS A 201 10.16 -4.91 5.51
N SER A 202 10.20 -5.68 6.59
CA SER A 202 9.52 -6.97 6.69
C SER A 202 8.80 -7.07 8.02
N TRP A 203 7.61 -7.66 7.98
CA TRP A 203 6.73 -7.82 9.11
C TRP A 203 6.25 -9.27 9.21
N THR A 204 5.97 -9.71 10.43
CA THR A 204 5.42 -11.02 10.77
C THR A 204 4.41 -10.81 11.90
N LEU A 205 3.12 -10.90 11.57
CA LEU A 205 2.03 -10.67 12.52
C LEU A 205 1.43 -12.00 12.98
N GLY A 206 1.03 -12.06 14.26
CA GLY A 206 0.33 -13.21 14.81
C GLY A 206 -1.12 -13.30 14.31
N LEU A 207 -1.71 -14.50 14.39
CA LEU A 207 -3.10 -14.74 13.99
C LEU A 207 -4.12 -13.84 14.72
N PRO A 208 -4.04 -13.59 16.04
CA PRO A 208 -4.99 -12.71 16.73
C PRO A 208 -4.94 -11.26 16.22
N VAL A 209 -3.73 -10.76 15.90
CA VAL A 209 -3.54 -9.43 15.32
C VAL A 209 -4.17 -9.37 13.93
N MET A 210 -3.91 -10.37 13.09
CA MET A 210 -4.48 -10.44 11.73
C MET A 210 -6.00 -10.54 11.74
N ALA A 211 -6.59 -11.33 12.65
CA ALA A 211 -8.04 -11.46 12.78
C ALA A 211 -8.69 -10.12 13.17
N THR A 212 -8.09 -9.41 14.14
CA THR A 212 -8.56 -8.08 14.58
C THR A 212 -8.47 -7.07 13.43
N LEU A 213 -7.33 -7.00 12.73
CA LEU A 213 -7.13 -6.11 11.59
C LEU A 213 -8.10 -6.42 10.44
N TYR A 214 -8.34 -7.69 10.14
CA TYR A 214 -9.29 -8.11 9.10
C TYR A 214 -10.71 -7.66 9.42
N ARG A 215 -11.14 -7.80 10.69
CA ARG A 215 -12.44 -7.31 11.18
C ARG A 215 -12.56 -5.79 11.04
N LEU A 216 -11.56 -5.03 11.50
CA LEU A 216 -11.54 -3.57 11.38
C LEU A 216 -11.53 -3.10 9.92
N ALA A 217 -10.85 -3.84 9.04
CA ALA A 217 -10.76 -3.57 7.61
C ALA A 217 -12.04 -3.91 6.81
N GLY A 218 -13.05 -4.53 7.45
CA GLY A 218 -14.20 -5.10 6.75
C GLY A 218 -15.01 -4.12 5.89
N GLN A 219 -14.97 -2.81 6.14
CA GLN A 219 -15.67 -1.83 5.30
C GLN A 219 -15.00 -1.58 3.94
N LEU A 220 -13.70 -1.90 3.81
CA LEU A 220 -12.92 -1.68 2.59
C LEU A 220 -12.59 -2.97 1.85
N LEU A 221 -12.65 -4.11 2.53
CA LEU A 221 -12.40 -5.42 1.92
C LEU A 221 -13.62 -5.92 1.15
N SER A 222 -13.37 -6.72 0.11
CA SER A 222 -14.44 -7.37 -0.64
C SER A 222 -14.89 -8.65 0.06
N ASP A 223 -16.21 -8.89 0.06
CA ASP A 223 -16.80 -10.16 0.55
C ASP A 223 -16.66 -11.32 -0.45
N LEU A 224 -16.04 -11.07 -1.60
CA LEU A 224 -15.84 -12.06 -2.65
C LEU A 224 -14.75 -13.06 -2.24
N THR A 225 -15.14 -14.33 -2.13
CA THR A 225 -14.24 -15.43 -1.75
C THR A 225 -13.78 -16.28 -2.92
N ASP A 226 -14.53 -16.27 -4.03
CA ASP A 226 -14.25 -17.09 -5.22
C ASP A 226 -13.88 -16.22 -6.42
N ASP A 227 -12.77 -16.59 -7.05
CA ASP A 227 -12.24 -15.96 -8.27
C ASP A 227 -13.18 -16.14 -9.47
N ASN A 228 -14.06 -17.14 -9.45
CA ASN A 228 -15.09 -17.35 -10.48
C ASN A 228 -16.01 -16.14 -10.66
N TYR A 229 -16.16 -15.28 -9.64
CA TYR A 229 -16.89 -14.02 -9.76
C TYR A 229 -16.33 -13.12 -10.88
N PHE A 230 -15.01 -13.15 -11.09
CA PHE A 230 -14.32 -12.36 -12.11
C PHE A 230 -14.29 -13.03 -13.49
N TYR A 231 -15.16 -14.00 -13.75
CA TYR A 231 -15.31 -14.59 -15.09
C TYR A 231 -15.64 -13.50 -16.12
N LEU A 232 -14.83 -13.42 -17.19
CA LEU A 232 -14.84 -12.34 -18.18
C LEU A 232 -14.58 -10.92 -17.64
N PHE A 233 -14.28 -10.78 -16.35
CA PHE A 233 -13.95 -9.52 -15.69
C PHE A 233 -12.55 -9.57 -15.06
N ASN A 234 -11.62 -10.21 -15.75
CA ASN A 234 -10.22 -10.33 -15.38
C ASN A 234 -9.30 -9.70 -16.45
N LYS A 235 -8.01 -9.60 -16.13
CA LYS A 235 -7.02 -8.95 -17.02
C LYS A 235 -6.97 -9.61 -18.40
N GLU A 236 -7.03 -10.94 -18.47
CA GLU A 236 -6.94 -11.68 -19.73
C GLU A 236 -8.16 -11.44 -20.63
N ALA A 237 -9.37 -11.40 -20.06
CA ALA A 237 -10.58 -11.06 -20.79
C ALA A 237 -10.51 -9.62 -21.33
N PHE A 238 -10.00 -8.67 -20.55
CA PHE A 238 -9.82 -7.28 -21.02
C PHE A 238 -8.75 -7.15 -22.11
N PHE A 239 -7.66 -7.92 -22.04
CA PHE A 239 -6.65 -7.94 -23.11
C PHE A 239 -7.23 -8.49 -24.41
N THR A 240 -8.02 -9.56 -24.32
CA THR A 240 -8.70 -10.15 -25.47
C THR A 240 -9.77 -9.21 -26.04
N ALA A 241 -10.59 -8.59 -25.20
CA ALA A 241 -11.57 -7.58 -25.62
C ALA A 241 -10.89 -6.40 -26.34
N LYS A 242 -9.78 -5.89 -25.79
CA LYS A 242 -8.96 -4.84 -26.43
C LYS A 242 -8.40 -5.27 -27.77
N ALA A 243 -7.85 -6.48 -27.86
CA ALA A 243 -7.24 -6.98 -29.09
C ALA A 243 -8.25 -7.16 -30.23
N LEU A 244 -9.48 -7.53 -29.87
CA LEU A 244 -10.58 -7.81 -30.80
C LEU A 244 -11.49 -6.60 -31.05
N ASN A 245 -11.19 -5.44 -30.44
CA ASN A 245 -12.04 -4.24 -30.50
C ASN A 245 -13.49 -4.52 -30.06
N LEU A 246 -13.65 -5.33 -29.01
CA LEU A 246 -14.94 -5.65 -28.39
C LEU A 246 -15.04 -4.98 -27.02
N ALA A 247 -16.28 -4.69 -26.62
CA ALA A 247 -16.59 -4.19 -25.29
C ALA A 247 -17.42 -5.22 -24.53
N ILE A 248 -16.92 -5.64 -23.37
CA ILE A 248 -17.68 -6.44 -22.41
C ILE A 248 -18.64 -5.49 -21.68
N PRO A 249 -19.91 -5.87 -21.42
CA PRO A 249 -20.80 -5.06 -20.60
C PRO A 249 -20.17 -4.72 -19.25
N GLY A 250 -20.17 -3.44 -18.87
CA GLY A 250 -19.52 -2.95 -17.64
C GLY A 250 -17.98 -2.89 -17.68
N GLY A 251 -17.36 -3.35 -18.78
CA GLY A 251 -15.91 -3.33 -18.97
C GLY A 251 -15.41 -2.05 -19.68
N PRO A 252 -14.08 -1.87 -19.72
CA PRO A 252 -13.45 -0.75 -20.43
C PRO A 252 -13.60 -0.87 -21.95
N LYS A 253 -13.58 0.28 -22.63
CA LYS A 253 -13.50 0.38 -24.10
C LYS A 253 -12.12 0.90 -24.49
N PHE A 254 -11.61 0.41 -25.61
CA PHE A 254 -10.30 0.78 -26.12
C PHE A 254 -10.38 1.16 -27.59
N GLU A 255 -9.36 1.85 -28.06
CA GLU A 255 -9.17 2.01 -29.49
C GLU A 255 -8.83 0.67 -30.18
N PRO A 256 -9.26 0.49 -31.43
CA PRO A 256 -8.94 -0.70 -32.20
C PRO A 256 -7.43 -0.89 -32.32
N LEU A 257 -6.93 -2.05 -31.88
CA LEU A 257 -5.51 -2.39 -31.98
C LEU A 257 -5.06 -2.59 -33.43
N PHE A 258 -5.99 -3.08 -34.26
CA PHE A 258 -5.80 -3.40 -35.65
C PHE A 258 -6.86 -2.65 -36.46
N ARG A 259 -6.43 -1.69 -37.29
CA ARG A 259 -7.30 -0.87 -38.15
C ARG A 259 -7.28 -1.32 -39.61
N ASP A 260 -6.57 -2.41 -39.88
CA ASP A 260 -6.35 -3.03 -41.19
C ASP A 260 -7.44 -4.06 -41.55
N ALA A 261 -8.46 -4.23 -40.71
CA ALA A 261 -9.58 -5.10 -41.00
C ALA A 261 -10.59 -4.34 -41.88
N ASP A 262 -10.52 -4.54 -43.19
CA ASP A 262 -11.55 -4.11 -44.12
C ASP A 262 -12.82 -4.94 -43.86
N THR A 263 -13.75 -4.38 -43.09
CA THR A 263 -15.00 -5.03 -42.66
C THR A 263 -15.88 -5.55 -43.81
N TYR A 264 -15.67 -5.08 -45.04
CA TYR A 264 -16.49 -5.44 -46.20
C TYR A 264 -16.21 -6.86 -46.73
N ASP A 265 -14.96 -7.34 -46.68
CA ASP A 265 -14.59 -8.66 -47.22
C ASP A 265 -14.95 -9.82 -46.26
N ASP A 266 -15.05 -9.52 -44.96
CA ASP A 266 -15.42 -10.52 -43.95
C ASP A 266 -16.94 -10.81 -43.96
N ASP A 267 -17.79 -9.87 -44.37
CA ASP A 267 -19.26 -10.02 -44.34
C ASP A 267 -19.84 -10.74 -45.58
N TRP A 268 -19.24 -10.59 -46.76
CA TRP A 268 -19.71 -11.19 -48.03
C TRP A 268 -18.71 -12.20 -48.60
N ASN A 269 -18.63 -13.37 -47.98
CA ASN A 269 -17.80 -14.47 -48.47
C ASN A 269 -18.64 -15.76 -48.64
N GLU A 270 -18.09 -16.74 -49.36
CA GLU A 270 -18.78 -18.01 -49.65
C GLU A 270 -19.19 -18.80 -48.39
N PHE A 271 -18.49 -18.56 -47.27
CA PHE A 271 -18.72 -19.19 -45.98
C PHE A 271 -19.82 -18.51 -45.15
N ASN A 272 -20.04 -17.20 -45.34
CA ASN A 272 -21.00 -16.39 -44.59
C ASN A 272 -22.34 -16.18 -45.33
N ASP A 273 -22.62 -17.00 -46.36
CA ASP A 273 -23.90 -16.98 -47.08
C ASP A 273 -25.08 -17.29 -46.13
N ILE A 274 -26.01 -16.35 -46.04
CA ILE A 274 -27.17 -16.41 -45.14
C ILE A 274 -28.06 -17.65 -45.37
N ASN A 275 -28.08 -18.18 -46.60
CA ASN A 275 -28.87 -19.37 -46.92
C ASN A 275 -28.24 -20.67 -46.40
N LYS A 276 -26.94 -20.65 -46.07
CA LYS A 276 -26.18 -21.80 -45.56
C LYS A 276 -26.03 -21.77 -44.03
N LEU A 277 -26.31 -20.64 -43.39
CA LEU A 277 -26.16 -20.45 -41.95
C LEU A 277 -27.45 -20.74 -41.19
N ILE A 278 -27.39 -21.72 -40.27
CA ILE A 278 -28.50 -22.01 -39.35
C ILE A 278 -28.35 -21.14 -38.09
N ILE A 279 -29.09 -20.04 -38.02
CA ILE A 279 -29.08 -19.15 -36.84
C ILE A 279 -30.11 -19.64 -35.82
N ARG A 280 -29.65 -20.42 -34.83
CA ARG A 280 -30.48 -20.84 -33.67
C ARG A 280 -30.41 -19.85 -32.52
N SER A 281 -29.26 -19.22 -32.32
CA SER A 281 -29.03 -18.24 -31.27
C SER A 281 -27.95 -17.27 -31.72
N PRO A 282 -28.10 -15.96 -31.45
CA PRO A 282 -27.09 -14.98 -31.84
C PRO A 282 -25.82 -15.16 -31.01
N ILE A 283 -24.65 -15.09 -31.67
CA ILE A 283 -23.35 -15.14 -31.03
C ILE A 283 -23.11 -13.81 -30.33
N ARG A 284 -23.03 -13.83 -29.00
CA ARG A 284 -22.82 -12.62 -28.18
C ARG A 284 -21.34 -12.27 -28.06
N THR A 285 -21.05 -11.05 -27.61
CA THR A 285 -19.69 -10.55 -27.39
C THR A 285 -18.97 -11.34 -26.30
N GLU A 286 -19.69 -11.82 -25.29
CA GLU A 286 -19.14 -12.63 -24.20
C GLU A 286 -18.59 -13.97 -24.73
N TYR A 287 -19.27 -14.60 -25.69
CA TYR A 287 -18.81 -15.86 -26.29
C TYR A 287 -17.54 -15.64 -27.11
N ARG A 288 -17.53 -14.52 -27.84
CA ARG A 288 -16.38 -14.04 -28.61
C ARG A 288 -15.15 -13.80 -27.71
N VAL A 289 -15.32 -13.26 -26.50
CA VAL A 289 -14.21 -13.07 -25.56
C VAL A 289 -13.84 -14.37 -24.84
N ALA A 290 -14.82 -15.19 -24.44
CA ALA A 290 -14.59 -16.45 -23.74
C ALA A 290 -13.84 -17.48 -24.60
N PHE A 291 -14.23 -17.59 -25.87
CA PHE A 291 -13.66 -18.53 -26.83
C PHE A 291 -13.16 -17.77 -28.07
N PRO A 292 -12.05 -17.02 -27.94
CA PRO A 292 -11.62 -16.07 -28.96
C PRO A 292 -11.18 -16.74 -30.26
N TYR A 293 -10.63 -17.95 -30.18
CA TYR A 293 -10.21 -18.71 -31.37
C TYR A 293 -11.35 -19.41 -32.10
N LEU A 294 -12.52 -19.56 -31.47
CA LEU A 294 -13.66 -20.26 -32.06
C LEU A 294 -14.57 -19.30 -32.82
N TYR A 295 -14.88 -18.15 -32.22
CA TYR A 295 -15.88 -17.21 -32.74
C TYR A 295 -15.28 -16.02 -33.52
N HIS A 296 -14.00 -16.07 -33.87
CA HIS A 296 -13.35 -15.06 -34.71
C HIS A 296 -12.52 -15.68 -35.82
N SER A 297 -12.55 -15.05 -36.99
CA SER A 297 -11.75 -15.45 -38.16
C SER A 297 -10.25 -15.11 -38.00
N ARG A 298 -9.92 -14.01 -37.29
CA ARG A 298 -8.54 -13.52 -37.15
C ARG A 298 -8.20 -13.10 -35.71
N PRO A 299 -8.14 -14.05 -34.76
CA PRO A 299 -7.79 -13.77 -33.36
C PRO A 299 -6.30 -13.43 -33.23
N ARG A 300 -5.96 -12.14 -33.31
CA ARG A 300 -4.58 -11.65 -33.20
C ARG A 300 -4.33 -11.08 -31.80
N LYS A 301 -3.20 -11.43 -31.18
CA LYS A 301 -2.79 -10.94 -29.84
C LYS A 301 -3.84 -11.17 -28.72
N VAL A 302 -4.68 -12.19 -28.87
CA VAL A 302 -5.63 -12.60 -27.84
C VAL A 302 -4.92 -13.38 -26.72
N ARG A 303 -5.52 -13.42 -25.53
CA ARG A 303 -5.03 -14.17 -24.37
C ARG A 303 -6.12 -15.12 -23.87
N LEU A 304 -5.71 -16.30 -23.43
CA LEU A 304 -6.59 -17.26 -22.79
C LEU A 304 -6.48 -17.09 -21.27
N GLY A 305 -7.62 -16.87 -20.63
CA GLY A 305 -7.73 -16.86 -19.17
C GLY A 305 -8.12 -18.23 -18.62
N PRO A 306 -8.04 -18.43 -17.28
CA PRO A 306 -8.63 -19.60 -16.65
C PRO A 306 -10.13 -19.65 -16.91
N TYR A 307 -10.63 -20.82 -17.30
CA TYR A 307 -12.05 -21.02 -17.57
C TYR A 307 -12.88 -21.06 -16.29
N HIS A 308 -12.38 -21.78 -15.29
CA HIS A 308 -13.07 -22.03 -14.02
C HIS A 308 -12.06 -22.40 -12.92
N SER A 309 -12.28 -21.92 -11.70
CA SER A 309 -11.65 -22.43 -10.47
C SER A 309 -12.63 -23.35 -9.73
N PRO A 310 -12.16 -24.35 -8.96
CA PRO A 310 -13.05 -25.10 -8.07
C PRO A 310 -13.83 -24.15 -7.15
N MET A 311 -15.16 -24.30 -7.13
CA MET A 311 -16.02 -23.41 -6.34
C MET A 311 -15.68 -23.46 -4.85
N VAL A 312 -15.41 -22.30 -4.26
CA VAL A 312 -15.09 -22.16 -2.84
C VAL A 312 -16.40 -22.07 -2.05
N MET A 313 -16.78 -23.16 -1.40
CA MET A 313 -17.95 -23.24 -0.52
C MET A 313 -17.57 -22.91 0.92
N TYR A 314 -17.27 -21.63 1.18
CA TYR A 314 -16.92 -21.14 2.51
C TYR A 314 -18.16 -20.55 3.19
N ILE A 315 -18.43 -20.99 4.42
CA ILE A 315 -19.49 -20.45 5.27
C ILE A 315 -18.83 -19.61 6.35
N LYS A 316 -19.18 -18.32 6.39
CA LYS A 316 -18.72 -17.41 7.43
C LYS A 316 -19.60 -17.58 8.66
N ALA A 317 -18.98 -17.95 9.79
CA ALA A 317 -19.67 -17.98 11.08
C ALA A 317 -19.88 -16.54 11.56
N GLU A 318 -21.13 -16.18 11.86
CA GLU A 318 -21.49 -14.86 12.40
C GLU A 318 -21.51 -14.86 13.93
N ASP A 319 -21.79 -16.02 14.56
CA ASP A 319 -21.89 -16.16 16.01
C ASP A 319 -20.60 -16.81 16.58
N PRO A 320 -19.82 -16.08 17.41
CA PRO A 320 -18.61 -16.61 18.04
C PRO A 320 -18.89 -17.64 19.15
N ASP A 321 -20.13 -17.73 19.66
CA ASP A 321 -20.47 -18.69 20.72
C ASP A 321 -20.61 -20.13 20.19
N LEU A 322 -20.77 -20.28 18.87
CA LEU A 322 -20.81 -21.59 18.22
C LEU A 322 -19.41 -22.23 18.15
N PRO A 323 -19.32 -23.57 18.23
CA PRO A 323 -18.02 -24.24 18.13
C PRO A 323 -17.43 -24.05 16.73
N ALA A 324 -16.10 -23.95 16.62
CA ALA A 324 -15.41 -23.66 15.36
C ALA A 324 -15.75 -24.63 14.21
N PHE A 325 -16.04 -25.89 14.53
CA PHE A 325 -16.54 -26.88 13.58
C PHE A 325 -17.95 -27.30 13.98
N TYR A 326 -18.94 -26.86 13.21
CA TYR A 326 -20.34 -27.24 13.38
C TYR A 326 -21.00 -27.52 12.04
N PHE A 327 -22.12 -28.25 12.09
CA PHE A 327 -22.94 -28.50 10.91
C PHE A 327 -23.86 -27.29 10.70
N ASP A 328 -23.44 -26.38 9.82
CA ASP A 328 -24.18 -25.17 9.54
C ASP A 328 -25.53 -25.47 8.84
N PRO A 329 -26.64 -24.78 9.19
CA PRO A 329 -27.94 -24.98 8.56
C PRO A 329 -27.96 -24.78 7.03
N LEU A 330 -27.00 -24.05 6.45
CA LEU A 330 -26.85 -23.90 5.00
C LEU A 330 -26.35 -25.18 4.33
N ILE A 331 -25.74 -26.10 5.08
CA ILE A 331 -25.25 -27.37 4.55
C ILE A 331 -26.42 -28.34 4.41
N HIS A 332 -26.54 -28.95 3.23
CA HIS A 332 -27.54 -29.98 3.00
C HIS A 332 -27.30 -31.22 3.89
N PRO A 333 -28.32 -31.73 4.60
CA PRO A 333 -28.17 -32.88 5.47
C PRO A 333 -27.80 -34.13 4.68
N ILE A 334 -26.86 -34.90 5.23
CA ILE A 334 -26.41 -36.15 4.62
C ILE A 334 -27.48 -37.22 4.88
N SER A 335 -28.16 -37.68 3.83
CA SER A 335 -29.13 -38.78 3.95
C SER A 335 -28.42 -40.14 3.99
N ALA A 336 -28.69 -40.94 5.02
CA ALA A 336 -28.13 -42.27 5.17
C ALA A 336 -28.94 -43.32 4.39
N HIS A 337 -28.82 -43.36 3.06
CA HIS A 337 -29.55 -44.31 2.21
C HIS A 337 -28.76 -45.58 1.80
N ARG A 338 -27.76 -46.00 2.58
CA ARG A 338 -27.07 -47.29 2.34
C ARG A 338 -26.82 -48.08 3.63
N THR A 339 -27.68 -49.04 3.91
CA THR A 339 -27.39 -50.19 4.79
C THR A 339 -27.02 -51.40 3.93
N ARG A 340 -25.75 -51.49 3.52
CA ARG A 340 -25.18 -52.78 3.09
C ARG A 340 -24.26 -53.31 4.20
N GLY A 341 -24.87 -53.48 5.36
CA GLY A 341 -24.30 -54.02 6.59
C GLY A 341 -25.33 -54.84 7.37
N GLY A 342 -26.27 -55.48 6.67
CA GLY A 342 -27.16 -56.49 7.25
C GLY A 342 -26.48 -57.85 7.16
N GLY A 343 -25.49 -58.10 8.02
CA GLY A 343 -25.04 -59.47 8.29
C GLY A 343 -26.22 -60.26 8.85
N GLY A 344 -26.57 -61.36 8.19
CA GLY A 344 -27.66 -62.24 8.61
C GLY A 344 -27.40 -62.78 10.02
N GLY A 345 -28.12 -62.25 10.99
CA GLY A 345 -28.22 -62.80 12.34
C GLY A 345 -29.67 -63.20 12.60
N ARG A 346 -29.98 -64.48 12.36
CA ARG A 346 -31.19 -65.12 12.89
C ARG A 346 -31.14 -65.05 14.42
N ALA A 347 -32.06 -64.30 15.02
CA ALA A 347 -32.58 -64.52 16.37
C ALA A 347 -34.06 -64.18 16.25
N GLY A 348 -34.97 -65.14 16.13
CA GLY A 348 -35.32 -66.04 17.22
C GLY A 348 -36.55 -65.45 17.90
N ALA A 349 -37.69 -65.50 17.19
CA ALA A 349 -38.98 -65.17 17.77
C ALA A 349 -39.37 -66.26 18.78
N ALA A 350 -39.51 -65.86 20.03
CA ALA A 350 -40.35 -66.55 21.00
C ALA A 350 -41.01 -65.47 21.87
N ALA A 351 -42.29 -65.22 21.59
CA ALA A 351 -43.26 -64.61 22.49
C ALA A 351 -43.80 -65.72 23.44
N PRO A 352 -44.47 -65.41 24.57
CA PRO A 352 -45.01 -64.12 25.03
C PRO A 352 -44.25 -63.44 26.16
#